data_AF-A0A9X0A7B0-F1
#
_entry.id   AF-A0A9X0A7B0-F1
#
_cell.length_a   1.000
_cell.length_b   1.000
_cell.length_c   1.000
_cell.angle_alpha   90.00
_cell.angle_beta   90.00
_cell.angle_gamma   90.00
#
_symmetry.space_group_name_H-M   'P 1'
#
loop_
_entity.id
_entity.type
_entity.pdbx_description
1 polymer ?
#
loop_
_entity_poly.entity_id
_entity_poly.type
_entity_poly.pdbx_seq_one_letter_code
_entity_poly.pdbx_strand_id
1 'polypeptide(L)'
;MAKGFKYEMYLAGIELDKMSSHSSDNRDILPCTMVCTNCPEYMYSYETLRETWVRACRDKGRSCHERIKYYFNHSAFDRHLKEMIFVIAYGIDHNAGIFLDYKGYTFFKEKMEKAAETGDDLPEVSPVKLSRKTPQIMRVFKSLKDFIVFSDQLRLKNRSIARQRHINGVYSLERINEVMDEKTPLFLAFNAKFSEQDPKKILQIGCVVFSLESQQDCKNYHVYIVKENSPLLSDNISVHENYADFLFASVEVLSITEMLNKFQGHISQVDFVITHSTSSEDIRNFLKAQGLDTEDKEIIDTLTLHFALFPESRKNNSMEEILKKLDIPFENHELQNAGCNAFYVMQMFRALLKKEYCACLSL
;
A
#
# COMPACT_ATOMS: atom_id res chain seq x y z
N MET A 1 15.87 10.18 -13.39
CA MET A 1 15.12 11.28 -14.03
C MET A 1 13.63 11.03 -13.81
N ALA A 2 12.98 11.88 -13.01
CA ALA A 2 11.60 11.74 -12.54
C ALA A 2 10.58 12.29 -13.56
N LYS A 3 10.34 11.54 -14.65
CA LYS A 3 9.34 11.92 -15.67
C LYS A 3 8.15 10.94 -15.80
N GLY A 4 8.14 9.80 -15.10
CA GLY A 4 7.02 8.85 -15.10
C GLY A 4 5.87 9.18 -14.11
N PHE A 5 6.18 9.78 -12.95
CA PHE A 5 5.20 10.01 -11.88
C PHE A 5 4.26 11.22 -12.07
N LYS A 6 4.39 11.97 -13.17
CA LYS A 6 3.48 13.10 -13.46
C LYS A 6 2.16 12.65 -14.10
N TYR A 7 2.07 11.42 -14.62
CA TYR A 7 0.94 11.03 -15.46
C TYR A 7 -0.25 10.37 -14.73
N GLU A 8 -0.06 9.79 -13.54
CA GLU A 8 -1.19 9.17 -12.81
C GLU A 8 -2.00 10.15 -11.95
N MET A 9 -1.51 11.37 -11.75
CA MET A 9 -2.35 12.49 -11.29
C MET A 9 -3.15 13.16 -12.41
N TYR A 10 -2.81 12.91 -13.69
CA TYR A 10 -3.54 13.49 -14.83
C TYR A 10 -4.77 12.68 -15.25
N LEU A 11 -4.84 11.39 -14.85
CA LEU A 11 -6.06 10.58 -14.95
C LEU A 11 -6.90 10.62 -13.65
N ALA A 12 -6.35 11.19 -12.57
CA ALA A 12 -7.12 11.63 -11.43
C ALA A 12 -7.84 12.94 -11.80
N GLY A 13 -9.07 12.84 -12.33
CA GLY A 13 -9.99 13.96 -12.54
C GLY A 13 -10.33 14.70 -11.25
N ILE A 14 -9.37 15.47 -10.73
CA ILE A 14 -9.56 16.73 -10.05
C ILE A 14 -8.93 17.71 -11.01
N GLU A 15 -9.73 18.27 -11.91
CA GLU A 15 -9.34 19.50 -12.60
C GLU A 15 -8.92 20.48 -11.49
N LEU A 16 -7.62 20.76 -11.41
CA LEU A 16 -7.11 21.98 -10.79
C LEU A 16 -7.59 23.10 -11.71
N ASP A 17 -8.85 23.48 -11.53
CA ASP A 17 -9.47 24.43 -12.41
C ASP A 17 -8.80 25.79 -12.25
N LYS A 18 -8.62 26.42 -13.41
CA LYS A 18 -7.86 27.65 -13.64
C LYS A 18 -8.32 28.78 -12.72
N MET A 19 -7.39 29.49 -12.08
CA MET A 19 -7.53 30.94 -11.86
C MET A 19 -6.19 31.63 -12.03
N SER A 20 -5.98 32.22 -13.22
CA SER A 20 -5.06 33.34 -13.40
C SER A 20 -5.67 34.60 -12.77
N SER A 21 -4.86 35.30 -11.99
CA SER A 21 -4.86 36.76 -11.76
C SER A 21 -6.17 37.53 -11.95
N HIS A 22 -6.75 38.05 -10.87
CA HIS A 22 -6.74 39.48 -10.57
C HIS A 22 -7.42 39.82 -9.23
N SER A 23 -6.92 40.93 -8.68
CA SER A 23 -7.34 41.76 -7.55
C SER A 23 -6.92 41.34 -6.13
N SER A 24 -6.24 42.32 -5.54
CA SER A 24 -5.70 42.47 -4.20
C SER A 24 -6.81 42.62 -3.16
N ASP A 25 -6.80 41.77 -2.12
CA ASP A 25 -6.86 42.23 -0.73
C ASP A 25 -6.52 41.09 0.24
N ASN A 26 -5.52 41.36 1.07
CA ASN A 26 -4.90 40.43 2.01
C ASN A 26 -5.82 40.06 3.18
N ARG A 27 -6.18 38.78 3.27
CA ARG A 27 -5.96 37.96 4.47
C ARG A 27 -5.36 36.64 4.00
N ASP A 28 -4.30 36.19 4.66
CA ASP A 28 -3.60 34.94 4.39
C ASP A 28 -4.54 33.73 4.56
N ILE A 29 -5.35 33.46 3.55
CA ILE A 29 -6.14 32.25 3.43
C ILE A 29 -5.21 31.24 2.77
N LEU A 30 -4.75 30.25 3.55
CA LEU A 30 -4.09 29.07 3.00
C LEU A 30 -4.87 28.59 1.77
N PRO A 31 -4.21 28.33 0.62
CA PRO A 31 -4.86 27.72 -0.52
C PRO A 31 -5.65 26.50 -0.04
N CYS A 32 -6.89 26.34 -0.49
CA CYS A 32 -7.74 25.23 -0.03
C CYS A 32 -7.13 23.87 -0.31
N THR A 33 -6.08 23.81 -1.13
CA THR A 33 -5.34 22.62 -1.47
C THR A 33 -3.87 22.99 -1.71
N MET A 34 -2.93 22.27 -1.09
CA MET A 34 -1.49 22.43 -1.30
C MET A 34 -0.79 21.07 -1.34
N VAL A 35 0.26 20.92 -2.16
CA VAL A 35 1.10 19.72 -2.11
C VAL A 35 1.86 19.72 -0.78
N CYS A 36 1.78 18.61 -0.05
CA CYS A 36 2.51 18.43 1.19
C CYS A 36 3.95 18.02 0.91
N THR A 37 4.91 18.82 1.38
CA THR A 37 6.34 18.55 1.21
C THR A 37 6.93 17.73 2.35
N ASN A 38 6.40 17.87 3.57
CA ASN A 38 6.92 17.25 4.80
C ASN A 38 5.82 16.60 5.65
N CYS A 39 4.94 15.84 5.01
CA CYS A 39 3.87 15.15 5.74
C CYS A 39 4.42 13.99 6.58
N PRO A 40 3.93 13.80 7.82
CA PRO A 40 4.23 12.62 8.63
C PRO A 40 4.02 11.31 7.87
N GLU A 41 4.89 10.33 8.11
CA GLU A 41 4.77 9.01 7.48
C GLU A 41 3.56 8.20 7.98
N TYR A 42 3.18 8.43 9.24
CA TYR A 42 2.07 7.77 9.91
C TYR A 42 0.96 8.80 10.17
N MET A 43 -0.25 8.49 9.73
CA MET A 43 -1.41 9.37 9.84
C MET A 43 -2.68 8.61 10.21
N TYR A 44 -3.69 9.33 10.70
CA TYR A 44 -4.95 8.76 11.16
C TYR A 44 -6.01 8.84 10.06
N SER A 45 -6.51 7.68 9.62
CA SER A 45 -7.56 7.60 8.60
C SER A 45 -8.89 8.15 9.12
N TYR A 46 -9.43 9.19 8.49
CA TYR A 46 -10.72 9.79 8.85
C TYR A 46 -11.84 8.75 8.89
N GLU A 47 -11.91 7.86 7.89
CA GLU A 47 -12.97 6.84 7.84
C GLU A 47 -12.85 5.85 9.00
N THR A 48 -11.61 5.45 9.34
CA THR A 48 -11.35 4.54 10.47
C THR A 48 -11.74 5.18 11.79
N LEU A 49 -11.39 6.47 11.98
CA LEU A 49 -11.80 7.24 13.17
C LEU A 49 -13.32 7.30 13.28
N ARG A 50 -13.99 7.73 12.19
CA ARG A 50 -15.44 7.87 12.12
C ARG A 50 -16.14 6.55 12.46
N GLU A 51 -15.76 5.45 11.83
CA GLU A 51 -16.41 4.16 12.04
C GLU A 51 -16.17 3.60 13.44
N THR A 52 -14.94 3.69 13.94
CA THR A 52 -14.56 3.19 15.26
C THR A 52 -15.35 3.92 16.34
N TRP A 53 -15.39 5.25 16.28
CA TRP A 53 -16.09 6.06 17.28
C TRP A 53 -17.62 5.96 17.17
N VAL A 54 -18.17 5.87 15.94
CA VAL A 54 -19.60 5.59 15.75
C VAL A 54 -19.99 4.23 16.31
N ARG A 55 -19.15 3.20 16.13
CA ARG A 55 -19.40 1.87 16.70
C ARG A 55 -19.32 1.89 18.23
N ALA A 56 -18.27 2.49 18.79
CA ALA A 56 -18.13 2.62 20.24
C ALA A 56 -19.33 3.33 20.87
N CYS A 57 -19.83 4.41 20.25
CA CYS A 57 -21.04 5.08 20.73
C CYS A 57 -22.30 4.22 20.60
N ARG A 58 -22.42 3.42 19.52
CA ARG A 58 -23.53 2.49 19.35
C ARG A 58 -23.57 1.48 20.49
N ASP A 59 -22.42 0.95 20.87
CA ASP A 59 -22.30 -0.06 21.92
C ASP A 59 -22.62 0.53 23.31
N LYS A 60 -22.34 1.83 23.53
CA LYS A 60 -22.76 2.57 24.73
C LYS A 60 -24.27 2.85 24.79
N GLY A 61 -24.96 2.88 23.65
CA GLY A 61 -26.41 2.98 23.56
C GLY A 61 -26.94 4.03 22.60
N ARG A 62 -28.27 4.02 22.41
CA ARG A 62 -28.96 4.80 21.39
C ARG A 62 -28.72 6.31 21.49
N SER A 63 -28.64 6.86 22.69
CA SER A 63 -28.44 8.31 22.91
C SER A 63 -27.09 8.78 22.35
N CYS A 64 -25.99 8.12 22.72
CA CYS A 64 -24.64 8.42 22.21
C CYS A 64 -24.57 8.33 20.69
N HIS A 65 -25.13 7.24 20.13
CA HIS A 65 -25.14 6.98 18.69
C HIS A 65 -25.83 8.07 17.89
N GLU A 66 -27.03 8.50 18.30
CA GLU A 66 -27.76 9.57 17.61
C GLU A 66 -27.06 10.91 17.73
N ARG A 67 -26.42 11.22 18.86
CA ARG A 67 -25.64 12.45 19.04
C ARG A 67 -24.43 12.51 18.12
N ILE A 68 -23.66 11.43 18.02
CA ILE A 68 -22.51 11.36 17.13
C ILE A 68 -22.94 11.42 15.66
N LYS A 69 -24.02 10.71 15.29
CA LYS A 69 -24.60 10.86 13.95
C LYS A 69 -25.02 12.30 13.67
N TYR A 70 -25.66 12.96 14.63
CA TYR A 70 -26.06 14.36 14.50
C TYR A 70 -24.84 15.26 14.29
N TYR A 71 -23.79 15.09 15.09
CA TYR A 71 -22.54 15.84 14.96
C TYR A 71 -22.01 15.82 13.53
N PHE A 72 -21.83 14.63 12.94
CA PHE A 72 -21.30 14.49 11.58
C PHE A 72 -22.17 15.10 10.48
N ASN A 73 -23.48 15.26 10.73
CA ASN A 73 -24.44 15.72 9.75
C ASN A 73 -24.82 17.21 9.90
N HIS A 74 -24.29 17.93 10.90
CA HIS A 74 -24.74 19.27 11.25
C HIS A 74 -23.62 20.29 11.41
N SER A 75 -24.02 21.53 11.74
CA SER A 75 -23.17 22.72 11.84
C SER A 75 -21.98 22.58 12.80
N ALA A 76 -22.07 21.72 13.81
CA ALA A 76 -20.97 21.45 14.73
C ALA A 76 -19.74 20.89 13.99
N PHE A 77 -19.93 19.87 13.15
CA PHE A 77 -18.85 19.34 12.32
C PHE A 77 -18.44 20.32 11.22
N ASP A 78 -19.38 21.02 10.58
CA ASP A 78 -19.06 22.05 9.56
C ASP A 78 -18.09 23.13 10.08
N ARG A 79 -18.25 23.56 11.34
CA ARG A 79 -17.34 24.51 11.99
C ARG A 79 -15.96 23.91 12.20
N HIS A 80 -15.87 22.74 12.84
CA HIS A 80 -14.58 22.12 13.16
C HIS A 80 -13.83 21.67 11.90
N LEU A 81 -14.55 21.32 10.83
CA LEU A 81 -14.01 20.95 9.53
C LEU A 81 -13.17 22.07 8.88
N LYS A 82 -13.52 23.33 9.13
CA LYS A 82 -12.76 24.50 8.66
C LYS A 82 -11.49 24.76 9.49
N GLU A 83 -11.40 24.16 10.67
CA GLU A 83 -10.26 24.29 11.59
C GLU A 83 -9.26 23.13 11.42
N MET A 84 -9.63 22.07 10.70
CA MET A 84 -8.79 20.89 10.47
C MET A 84 -8.09 20.96 9.11
N ILE A 85 -6.81 20.58 9.12
CA ILE A 85 -6.04 20.32 7.90
C ILE A 85 -6.08 18.81 7.66
N PHE A 86 -6.68 18.41 6.55
CA PHE A 86 -6.68 17.02 6.10
C PHE A 86 -5.54 16.79 5.12
N VAL A 87 -5.07 15.55 5.07
CA VAL A 87 -4.11 15.10 4.06
C VAL A 87 -4.81 14.07 3.18
N ILE A 88 -4.85 14.34 1.88
CA ILE A 88 -5.30 13.40 0.87
C ILE A 88 -4.08 12.65 0.37
N ALA A 89 -4.06 11.35 0.57
CA ALA A 89 -2.93 10.49 0.23
C ALA A 89 -3.40 9.09 -0.15
N TYR A 90 -2.50 8.26 -0.66
CA TYR A 90 -2.73 6.83 -0.82
C TYR A 90 -2.18 6.07 0.38
N GLY A 91 -2.95 5.13 0.90
CA GLY A 91 -2.46 4.13 1.84
C GLY A 91 -1.49 3.15 1.18
N ILE A 92 -0.86 2.30 1.98
CA ILE A 92 -0.04 1.18 1.48
C ILE A 92 -0.86 0.11 0.73
N ASP A 93 -2.19 0.14 0.87
CA ASP A 93 -3.15 -0.67 0.11
C ASP A 93 -3.54 -0.01 -1.23
N HIS A 94 -2.88 1.10 -1.57
CA HIS A 94 -3.10 1.91 -2.76
C HIS A 94 -4.55 2.39 -2.91
N ASN A 95 -5.26 2.59 -1.80
CA ASN A 95 -6.53 3.31 -1.78
C ASN A 95 -6.28 4.76 -1.38
N ALA A 96 -6.96 5.69 -2.07
CA ALA A 96 -6.89 7.08 -1.70
C ALA A 96 -7.78 7.34 -0.47
N GLY A 97 -7.28 8.10 0.49
CA GLY A 97 -7.96 8.37 1.76
C GLY A 97 -7.84 9.82 2.19
N ILE A 98 -8.66 10.16 3.19
CA ILE A 98 -8.60 11.43 3.93
C ILE A 98 -7.95 11.11 5.27
N PHE A 99 -6.87 11.80 5.60
CA PHE A 99 -6.07 11.55 6.78
C PHE A 99 -5.88 12.80 7.63
N LEU A 100 -5.55 12.60 8.89
CA LEU A 100 -5.15 13.64 9.85
C LEU A 100 -3.77 13.30 10.38
N ASP A 101 -2.95 14.33 10.62
CA ASP A 101 -1.75 14.17 11.44
C ASP A 101 -2.13 13.98 12.92
N TYR A 102 -1.13 13.81 13.79
CA TYR A 102 -1.39 13.64 15.23
C TYR A 102 -2.12 14.83 15.86
N LYS A 103 -1.80 16.06 15.44
CA LYS A 103 -2.46 17.26 15.97
C LYS A 103 -3.94 17.30 15.57
N GLY A 104 -4.23 17.02 14.31
CA GLY A 104 -5.57 16.91 13.77
C GLY A 104 -6.36 15.78 14.42
N TYR A 105 -5.74 14.62 14.65
CA TYR A 105 -6.33 13.51 15.40
C TYR A 105 -6.76 13.91 16.81
N THR A 106 -5.83 14.46 17.61
CA THR A 106 -6.10 14.85 18.99
C THR A 106 -7.18 15.91 19.07
N PHE A 107 -7.11 16.93 18.21
CA PHE A 107 -8.15 17.95 18.11
C PHE A 107 -9.51 17.33 17.78
N PHE A 108 -9.55 16.44 16.79
CA PHE A 108 -10.80 15.83 16.35
C PHE A 108 -11.41 14.92 17.42
N LYS A 109 -10.57 14.12 18.10
CA LYS A 109 -10.96 13.26 19.22
C LYS A 109 -11.58 14.09 20.35
N GLU A 110 -10.96 15.20 20.76
CA GLU A 110 -11.49 16.09 21.79
C GLU A 110 -12.88 16.63 21.43
N LYS A 111 -13.10 17.03 20.17
CA LYS A 111 -14.42 17.51 19.72
C LYS A 111 -15.46 16.39 19.70
N MET A 112 -15.05 15.18 19.35
CA MET A 112 -15.92 14.00 19.31
C MET A 112 -16.32 13.54 20.71
N GLU A 113 -15.41 13.51 21.67
CA GLU A 113 -15.70 13.18 23.08
C GLU A 113 -16.68 14.17 23.70
N LYS A 114 -16.48 15.47 23.44
CA LYS A 114 -17.41 16.53 23.83
C LYS A 114 -18.80 16.36 23.19
N ALA A 115 -18.86 15.89 21.95
CA ALA A 115 -20.15 15.65 21.28
C ALA A 115 -20.87 14.40 21.83
N ALA A 116 -20.12 13.36 22.17
CA ALA A 116 -20.62 12.10 22.71
C ALA A 116 -21.25 12.27 24.10
N GLU A 117 -20.70 13.17 24.94
CA GLU A 117 -21.11 13.38 26.34
C GLU A 117 -21.16 12.07 27.16
N THR A 118 -20.26 11.14 26.88
CA THR A 118 -20.25 9.83 27.54
C THR A 118 -19.58 9.83 28.89
N GLY A 119 -18.77 10.85 29.21
CA GLY A 119 -17.91 10.84 30.40
C GLY A 119 -16.66 9.97 30.26
N ASP A 120 -16.67 8.94 29.40
CA ASP A 120 -15.48 8.15 29.06
C ASP A 120 -14.86 8.56 27.73
N ASP A 121 -13.55 8.33 27.65
CA ASP A 121 -12.73 8.52 26.46
C ASP A 121 -13.20 7.64 25.30
N LEU A 122 -13.06 8.16 24.08
CA LEU A 122 -13.25 7.36 22.88
C LEU A 122 -12.04 6.43 22.67
N PRO A 123 -12.24 5.23 22.10
CA PRO A 123 -11.14 4.31 21.86
C PRO A 123 -10.05 4.95 21.00
N GLU A 124 -8.79 4.67 21.35
CA GLU A 124 -7.63 5.04 20.55
C GLU A 124 -7.66 4.33 19.20
N VAL A 125 -7.22 5.05 18.16
CA VAL A 125 -7.11 4.50 16.80
C VAL A 125 -5.65 4.59 16.38
N SER A 126 -5.05 3.47 15.98
CA SER A 126 -3.66 3.45 15.53
C SER A 126 -3.50 4.20 14.21
N PRO A 127 -2.41 4.96 14.02
CA PRO A 127 -2.12 5.58 12.74
C PRO A 127 -1.70 4.52 11.72
N VAL A 128 -1.92 4.81 10.44
CA VAL A 128 -1.51 3.99 9.31
C VAL A 128 -0.37 4.64 8.55
N LYS A 129 0.53 3.81 8.02
CA LYS A 129 1.61 4.26 7.14
C LYS A 129 1.04 4.68 5.79
N LEU A 130 1.46 5.84 5.31
CA LEU A 130 1.07 6.34 3.98
C LEU A 130 2.11 5.99 2.92
N SER A 131 1.66 5.90 1.67
CA SER A 131 2.55 5.77 0.52
C SER A 131 3.35 7.06 0.33
N ARG A 132 4.69 6.93 0.32
CA ARG A 132 5.61 8.01 -0.08
C ARG A 132 5.80 8.11 -1.60
N LYS A 133 5.29 7.13 -2.37
CA LYS A 133 5.42 7.08 -3.83
C LYS A 133 4.45 8.05 -4.52
N THR A 134 3.35 8.41 -3.85
CA THR A 134 2.31 9.28 -4.39
C THR A 134 2.35 10.66 -3.75
N PRO A 135 2.11 11.74 -4.49
CA PRO A 135 1.98 13.08 -3.93
C PRO A 135 0.88 13.12 -2.86
N GLN A 136 1.19 13.79 -1.76
CA GLN A 136 0.25 14.01 -0.66
C GLN A 136 -0.26 15.44 -0.74
N ILE A 137 -1.54 15.64 -0.47
CA ILE A 137 -2.19 16.94 -0.67
C ILE A 137 -2.83 17.37 0.64
N MET A 138 -2.36 18.46 1.22
CA MET A 138 -3.05 19.13 2.32
C MET A 138 -4.30 19.83 1.80
N ARG A 139 -5.43 19.63 2.45
CA ARG A 139 -6.73 20.22 2.09
C ARG A 139 -7.47 20.71 3.32
N VAL A 140 -7.99 21.93 3.22
CA VAL A 140 -8.97 22.48 4.16
C VAL A 140 -10.29 22.58 3.41
N PHE A 141 -11.35 22.04 3.99
CA PHE A 141 -12.66 22.02 3.35
C PHE A 141 -13.47 23.24 3.74
N LYS A 142 -14.15 23.85 2.77
CA LYS A 142 -14.90 25.11 2.99
C LYS A 142 -16.25 24.88 3.66
N SER A 143 -16.80 23.67 3.54
CA SER A 143 -18.10 23.31 4.11
C SER A 143 -18.25 21.80 4.20
N LEU A 144 -19.20 21.36 5.01
CA LEU A 144 -19.65 19.97 5.09
C LEU A 144 -20.10 19.45 3.71
N LYS A 145 -20.76 20.29 2.91
CA LYS A 145 -21.18 19.94 1.54
C LYS A 145 -19.97 19.63 0.65
N ASP A 146 -18.94 20.49 0.68
CA ASP A 146 -17.68 20.29 -0.07
C ASP A 146 -16.98 19.00 0.38
N PHE A 147 -16.91 18.76 1.69
CA PHE A 147 -16.34 17.52 2.24
C PHE A 147 -17.09 16.26 1.78
N ILE A 148 -18.42 16.25 1.86
CA ILE A 148 -19.25 15.11 1.45
C ILE A 148 -19.07 14.84 -0.04
N VAL A 149 -19.16 15.87 -0.89
CA VAL A 149 -18.97 15.72 -2.33
C VAL A 149 -17.58 15.15 -2.65
N PHE A 150 -16.55 15.67 -2.00
CA PHE A 150 -15.18 15.18 -2.19
C PHE A 150 -15.02 13.73 -1.71
N SER A 151 -15.57 13.39 -0.53
CA SER A 151 -15.55 12.03 0.02
C SER A 151 -16.25 11.04 -0.92
N ASP A 152 -17.40 11.43 -1.50
CA ASP A 152 -18.12 10.61 -2.49
C ASP A 152 -17.33 10.44 -3.77
N GLN A 153 -16.69 11.49 -4.28
CA GLN A 153 -15.80 11.40 -5.44
C GLN A 153 -14.62 10.46 -5.17
N LEU A 154 -14.01 10.55 -3.99
CA LEU A 154 -12.91 9.68 -3.58
C LEU A 154 -13.37 8.21 -3.52
N ARG A 155 -14.56 7.95 -2.96
CA ARG A 155 -15.16 6.63 -2.91
C ARG A 155 -15.44 6.05 -4.29
N LEU A 156 -15.99 6.86 -5.21
CA LEU A 156 -16.22 6.44 -6.60
C LEU A 156 -14.90 6.13 -7.31
N LYS A 157 -13.85 6.92 -7.09
CA LYS A 157 -12.51 6.67 -7.62
C LYS A 157 -11.92 5.37 -7.09
N ASN A 158 -11.96 5.15 -5.77
CA ASN A 158 -11.48 3.88 -5.19
C ASN A 158 -12.26 2.67 -5.73
N ARG A 159 -13.58 2.79 -5.96
CA ARG A 159 -14.35 1.73 -6.63
C ARG A 159 -13.88 1.47 -8.06
N SER A 160 -13.57 2.52 -8.82
CA SER A 160 -13.03 2.38 -10.17
C SER A 160 -11.66 1.70 -10.16
N ILE A 161 -10.78 2.08 -9.22
CA ILE A 161 -9.47 1.45 -9.03
C ILE A 161 -9.63 -0.02 -8.66
N ALA A 162 -10.50 -0.34 -7.71
CA ALA A 162 -10.77 -1.72 -7.31
C ALA A 162 -11.33 -2.56 -8.47
N ARG A 163 -12.24 -2.00 -9.27
CA ARG A 163 -12.76 -2.65 -10.48
C ARG A 163 -11.65 -2.91 -11.49
N GLN A 164 -10.77 -1.94 -11.74
CA GLN A 164 -9.67 -2.12 -12.68
C GLN A 164 -8.69 -3.19 -12.17
N ARG A 165 -8.39 -3.22 -10.87
CA ARG A 165 -7.57 -4.28 -10.27
C ARG A 165 -8.22 -5.65 -10.42
N HIS A 166 -9.52 -5.76 -10.20
CA HIS A 166 -10.25 -7.01 -10.41
C HIS A 166 -10.11 -7.49 -11.86
N ILE A 167 -10.37 -6.63 -12.85
CA ILE A 167 -10.22 -6.96 -14.28
C ILE A 167 -8.79 -7.40 -14.60
N ASN A 168 -7.78 -6.62 -14.16
CA ASN A 168 -6.38 -6.94 -14.40
C ASN A 168 -5.97 -8.27 -13.73
N GLY A 169 -6.49 -8.55 -12.53
CA GLY A 169 -6.20 -9.79 -11.83
C GLY A 169 -6.86 -11.01 -12.48
N VAL A 170 -8.07 -10.86 -13.03
CA VAL A 170 -8.70 -11.92 -13.85
C VAL A 170 -7.85 -12.21 -15.09
N TYR A 171 -7.41 -11.17 -15.81
CA TYR A 171 -6.51 -11.34 -16.96
C TYR A 171 -5.20 -12.05 -16.57
N SER A 172 -4.58 -11.68 -15.44
CA SER A 172 -3.40 -12.38 -14.94
C SER A 172 -3.67 -13.85 -14.61
N LEU A 173 -4.84 -14.19 -14.07
CA LEU A 173 -5.22 -15.58 -13.79
C LEU A 173 -5.44 -16.39 -15.06
N GLU A 174 -6.16 -15.84 -16.04
CA GLU A 174 -6.34 -16.46 -17.36
C GLU A 174 -4.99 -16.78 -17.98
N ARG A 175 -4.07 -15.83 -17.92
CA ARG A 175 -2.75 -15.97 -18.52
C ARG A 175 -1.82 -16.95 -17.79
N ILE A 176 -1.92 -17.01 -16.46
CA ILE A 176 -1.26 -18.09 -15.69
C ILE A 176 -1.80 -19.44 -16.14
N ASN A 177 -3.11 -19.60 -16.27
CA ASN A 177 -3.74 -20.85 -16.68
C ASN A 177 -3.33 -21.28 -18.10
N GLU A 178 -3.31 -20.34 -19.05
CA GLU A 178 -2.82 -20.61 -20.41
C GLU A 178 -1.41 -21.22 -20.42
N VAL A 179 -0.49 -20.64 -19.65
CA VAL A 179 0.88 -21.17 -19.57
C VAL A 179 0.93 -22.51 -18.84
N MET A 180 0.13 -22.69 -17.78
CA MET A 180 0.03 -23.96 -17.05
C MET A 180 -0.52 -25.10 -17.90
N ASP A 181 -1.42 -24.82 -18.84
CA ASP A 181 -1.97 -25.81 -19.76
C ASP A 181 -0.92 -26.28 -20.78
N GLU A 182 0.09 -25.46 -21.08
CA GLU A 182 1.17 -25.77 -22.02
C GLU A 182 2.39 -26.43 -21.34
N LYS A 183 2.75 -25.99 -20.14
CA LYS A 183 3.95 -26.44 -19.40
C LYS A 183 3.85 -26.14 -17.91
N THR A 184 4.74 -26.70 -17.09
CA THR A 184 4.90 -26.28 -15.70
C THR A 184 5.64 -24.93 -15.65
N PRO A 185 4.99 -23.82 -15.24
CA PRO A 185 5.63 -22.50 -15.23
C PRO A 185 6.60 -22.32 -14.07
N LEU A 186 7.65 -21.52 -14.32
CA LEU A 186 8.56 -21.02 -13.29
C LEU A 186 8.25 -19.57 -12.95
N PHE A 187 8.31 -19.25 -11.66
CA PHE A 187 7.97 -17.96 -11.10
C PHE A 187 9.16 -17.39 -10.34
N LEU A 188 9.36 -16.07 -10.42
CA LEU A 188 10.32 -15.32 -9.60
C LEU A 188 9.56 -14.37 -8.67
N ALA A 189 9.40 -14.72 -7.40
CA ALA A 189 8.95 -13.75 -6.41
C ALA A 189 10.13 -12.89 -5.95
N PHE A 190 9.98 -11.57 -5.90
CA PHE A 190 11.05 -10.71 -5.40
C PHE A 190 10.56 -9.49 -4.61
N ASN A 191 11.45 -8.98 -3.76
CA ASN A 191 11.28 -7.72 -3.04
C ASN A 191 12.60 -6.96 -2.98
N ALA A 192 12.54 -5.64 -3.04
CA ALA A 192 13.70 -4.77 -2.88
C ALA A 192 13.49 -3.80 -1.71
N LYS A 193 14.53 -3.64 -0.88
CA LYS A 193 14.56 -2.67 0.22
C LYS A 193 15.48 -1.52 -0.14
N PHE A 194 15.08 -0.32 0.22
CA PHE A 194 15.77 0.93 -0.11
C PHE A 194 16.12 1.69 1.16
N SER A 195 17.11 2.58 1.08
CA SER A 195 17.43 3.48 2.19
C SER A 195 16.29 4.47 2.43
N GLU A 196 15.91 4.63 3.68
CA GLU A 196 14.93 5.66 4.08
C GLU A 196 15.47 7.08 3.85
N GLN A 197 16.79 7.26 3.96
CA GLN A 197 17.48 8.52 3.77
C GLN A 197 17.70 8.86 2.28
N ASP A 198 17.91 7.84 1.45
CA ASP A 198 18.05 7.98 0.00
C ASP A 198 17.34 6.83 -0.74
N PRO A 199 16.08 7.02 -1.15
CA PRO A 199 15.29 5.99 -1.83
C PRO A 199 15.86 5.52 -3.17
N LYS A 200 16.93 6.16 -3.68
CA LYS A 200 17.65 5.68 -4.87
C LYS A 200 18.64 4.56 -4.56
N LYS A 201 19.01 4.38 -3.30
CA LYS A 201 19.97 3.36 -2.86
C LYS A 201 19.24 2.09 -2.49
N ILE A 202 19.45 1.04 -3.28
CA ILE A 202 19.03 -0.32 -2.96
C ILE A 202 19.92 -0.82 -1.83
N LEU A 203 19.31 -1.39 -0.79
CA LEU A 203 20.00 -2.00 0.34
C LEU A 203 20.02 -3.53 0.21
N GLN A 204 18.89 -4.09 -0.21
CA GLN A 204 18.71 -5.54 -0.32
C GLN A 204 17.79 -5.87 -1.51
N ILE A 205 18.05 -7.02 -2.14
CA ILE A 205 17.12 -7.70 -3.03
C ILE A 205 16.94 -9.12 -2.52
N GLY A 206 15.71 -9.47 -2.18
CA GLY A 206 15.31 -10.84 -1.87
C GLY A 206 14.58 -11.44 -3.06
N CYS A 207 14.87 -12.69 -3.37
CA CYS A 207 14.20 -13.38 -4.47
C CYS A 207 14.06 -14.88 -4.24
N VAL A 208 13.01 -15.46 -4.83
CA VAL A 208 12.70 -16.88 -4.79
C VAL A 208 12.27 -17.32 -6.17
N VAL A 209 12.97 -18.31 -6.74
CA VAL A 209 12.54 -19.00 -7.96
C VAL A 209 11.80 -20.27 -7.55
N PHE A 210 10.59 -20.46 -8.05
CA PHE A 210 9.73 -21.58 -7.66
C PHE A 210 8.79 -22.03 -8.77
N SER A 211 8.26 -23.23 -8.62
CA SER A 211 7.14 -23.80 -9.36
C SER A 211 5.94 -24.02 -8.42
N LEU A 212 4.74 -24.25 -8.96
CA LEU A 212 3.58 -24.57 -8.13
C LEU A 212 3.57 -26.03 -7.64
N GLU A 213 4.27 -26.93 -8.35
CA GLU A 213 4.25 -28.38 -8.10
C GLU A 213 5.27 -28.81 -7.01
N SER A 214 6.40 -28.12 -6.90
CA SER A 214 7.45 -28.50 -5.94
C SER A 214 7.27 -27.83 -4.58
N GLN A 215 7.01 -28.66 -3.56
CA GLN A 215 7.08 -28.23 -2.15
C GLN A 215 8.52 -27.99 -1.66
N GLN A 216 9.53 -28.44 -2.43
CA GLN A 216 10.95 -28.31 -2.08
C GLN A 216 11.56 -26.95 -2.45
N ASP A 217 10.88 -26.16 -3.30
CA ASP A 217 11.32 -24.81 -3.68
C ASP A 217 11.31 -23.83 -2.50
N CYS A 218 10.66 -24.20 -1.39
CA CYS A 218 10.70 -23.52 -0.11
C CYS A 218 12.11 -23.44 0.51
N LYS A 219 13.14 -24.01 -0.12
CA LYS A 219 14.55 -23.95 0.31
C LYS A 219 15.45 -23.14 -0.63
N ASN A 220 14.92 -22.50 -1.66
CA ASN A 220 15.69 -21.79 -2.71
C ASN A 220 15.41 -20.28 -2.72
N TYR A 221 15.43 -19.64 -1.54
CA TYR A 221 15.31 -18.19 -1.44
C TYR A 221 16.65 -17.54 -1.13
N HIS A 222 16.98 -16.53 -1.92
CA HIS A 222 18.24 -15.81 -1.91
C HIS A 222 18.04 -14.40 -1.38
N VAL A 223 18.99 -13.95 -0.56
CA VAL A 223 19.06 -12.55 -0.13
C VAL A 223 20.38 -11.97 -0.56
N TYR A 224 20.31 -10.94 -1.39
CA TYR A 224 21.47 -10.17 -1.82
C TYR A 224 21.50 -8.85 -1.05
N ILE A 225 22.62 -8.60 -0.36
CA ILE A 225 22.88 -7.37 0.37
C ILE A 225 23.87 -6.53 -0.43
N VAL A 226 23.52 -5.26 -0.68
CA VAL A 226 24.35 -4.34 -1.47
C VAL A 226 25.54 -3.89 -0.62
N LYS A 227 26.73 -4.39 -0.94
CA LYS A 227 27.98 -4.14 -0.21
C LYS A 227 28.25 -2.66 -0.02
N GLU A 228 28.03 -1.85 -1.06
CA GLU A 228 28.28 -0.40 -1.08
C GLU A 228 27.34 0.36 -0.14
N ASN A 229 26.16 -0.19 0.14
CA ASN A 229 25.14 0.45 0.97
C ASN A 229 24.92 -0.25 2.32
N SER A 230 25.72 -1.28 2.63
CA SER A 230 25.63 -2.03 3.90
C SER A 230 25.69 -1.15 5.15
N PRO A 231 26.46 -0.05 5.22
CA PRO A 231 26.46 0.83 6.40
C PRO A 231 25.13 1.58 6.63
N LEU A 232 24.24 1.61 5.64
CA LEU A 232 22.92 2.25 5.72
C LEU A 232 21.82 1.29 6.18
N LEU A 233 22.14 0.01 6.40
CA LEU A 233 21.22 -0.94 7.00
C LEU A 233 21.02 -0.54 8.47
N SER A 234 19.76 -0.44 8.91
CA SER A 234 19.47 -0.21 10.33
C SER A 234 19.93 -1.41 11.17
N ASP A 235 20.29 -1.18 12.43
CA ASP A 235 20.67 -2.25 13.37
C ASP A 235 19.58 -3.32 13.54
N ASN A 236 18.30 -3.00 13.30
CA ASN A 236 17.19 -3.97 13.31
C ASN A 236 17.13 -4.89 12.08
N ILE A 237 17.85 -4.55 11.01
CA ILE A 237 18.01 -5.31 9.77
C ILE A 237 19.40 -6.00 9.76
N SER A 238 20.19 -5.78 10.82
CA SER A 238 21.50 -6.41 10.97
C SER A 238 21.37 -7.91 10.74
N VAL A 239 22.31 -8.41 9.93
CA VAL A 239 22.50 -9.79 9.54
C VAL A 239 23.00 -10.61 10.74
N HIS A 240 22.47 -10.36 11.94
CA HIS A 240 22.89 -11.05 13.16
C HIS A 240 22.33 -12.48 13.15
N GLU A 241 23.07 -13.32 12.41
CA GLU A 241 23.66 -14.62 12.76
C GLU A 241 22.74 -15.75 13.29
N ASN A 242 21.51 -15.49 13.71
CA ASN A 242 20.61 -16.54 14.23
C ASN A 242 19.38 -16.81 13.37
N TYR A 243 19.01 -15.91 12.44
CA TYR A 243 17.90 -16.13 11.49
C TYR A 243 18.36 -16.73 10.16
N ALA A 244 19.64 -16.54 9.81
CA ALA A 244 20.20 -16.91 8.51
C ALA A 244 20.24 -18.43 8.29
N ASP A 245 20.46 -19.21 9.36
CA ASP A 245 20.80 -20.64 9.25
C ASP A 245 19.60 -21.58 9.11
N PHE A 246 18.39 -21.15 9.47
CA PHE A 246 17.20 -22.01 9.43
C PHE A 246 16.26 -21.72 8.26
N LEU A 247 16.34 -20.52 7.69
CA LEU A 247 15.42 -20.06 6.67
C LEU A 247 16.11 -20.09 5.29
N PHE A 248 17.17 -19.31 5.08
CA PHE A 248 17.61 -18.95 3.72
C PHE A 248 18.46 -20.03 3.02
N ALA A 249 18.35 -20.08 1.68
CA ALA A 249 19.25 -20.87 0.84
C ALA A 249 20.66 -20.25 0.80
N SER A 250 20.71 -18.93 0.67
CA SER A 250 21.94 -18.15 0.79
C SER A 250 21.67 -16.68 1.15
N VAL A 251 22.55 -16.12 1.97
CA VAL A 251 22.69 -14.68 2.19
C VAL A 251 24.04 -14.27 1.64
N GLU A 252 24.06 -13.37 0.66
CA GLU A 252 25.28 -12.94 -0.02
C GLU A 252 25.43 -11.42 0.04
N VAL A 253 26.62 -10.96 0.41
CA VAL A 253 27.00 -9.53 0.35
C VAL A 253 27.80 -9.31 -0.93
N LEU A 254 27.21 -8.63 -1.90
CA LEU A 254 27.75 -8.48 -3.26
C LEU A 254 27.82 -7.01 -3.66
N SER A 255 28.68 -6.67 -4.63
CA SER A 255 28.55 -5.37 -5.30
C SER A 255 27.20 -5.26 -6.01
N ILE A 256 26.71 -4.03 -6.20
CA ILE A 256 25.44 -3.81 -6.91
C ILE A 256 25.45 -4.43 -8.33
N THR A 257 26.58 -4.37 -9.03
CA THR A 257 26.73 -4.93 -10.38
C THR A 257 26.63 -6.46 -10.38
N GLU A 258 27.33 -7.13 -9.46
CA GLU A 258 27.26 -8.60 -9.34
C GLU A 258 25.85 -9.06 -8.96
N MET A 259 25.20 -8.34 -8.04
CA MET A 259 23.83 -8.61 -7.62
C MET A 259 22.86 -8.50 -8.81
N LEU A 260 22.92 -7.42 -9.58
CA LEU A 260 22.05 -7.21 -10.74
C LEU A 260 22.30 -8.26 -11.82
N ASN A 261 23.55 -8.67 -12.06
CA ASN A 261 23.87 -9.75 -12.99
C ASN A 261 23.26 -11.10 -12.57
N LYS A 262 23.36 -11.45 -11.28
CA LYS A 262 22.71 -12.67 -10.75
C LYS A 262 21.19 -12.58 -10.86
N PHE A 263 20.64 -11.43 -10.52
CA PHE A 263 19.20 -11.22 -10.56
C PHE A 263 18.65 -11.24 -12.00
N GLN A 264 19.39 -10.72 -12.98
CA GLN A 264 19.09 -10.89 -14.41
C GLN A 264 19.06 -12.37 -14.80
N GLY A 265 20.02 -13.16 -14.30
CA GLY A 265 20.04 -14.61 -14.52
C GLY A 265 18.76 -15.30 -14.04
N HIS A 266 18.25 -14.92 -12.86
CA HIS A 266 16.96 -15.41 -12.36
C HIS A 266 15.78 -14.96 -13.20
N ILE A 267 15.74 -13.66 -13.57
CA ILE A 267 14.68 -13.12 -14.45
C ILE A 267 14.65 -13.88 -15.78
N SER A 268 15.80 -14.17 -16.38
CA SER A 268 15.88 -14.85 -17.67
C SER A 268 15.40 -16.31 -17.65
N GLN A 269 15.29 -16.94 -16.48
CA GLN A 269 14.93 -18.36 -16.34
C GLN A 269 13.45 -18.60 -16.03
N VAL A 270 12.68 -17.56 -15.76
CA VAL A 270 11.27 -17.68 -15.32
C VAL A 270 10.29 -17.24 -16.39
N ASP A 271 9.04 -17.67 -16.26
CA ASP A 271 7.93 -17.25 -17.10
C ASP A 271 7.25 -16.00 -16.56
N PHE A 272 7.19 -15.88 -15.24
CA PHE A 272 6.50 -14.81 -14.53
C PHE A 272 7.35 -14.20 -13.43
N VAL A 273 7.24 -12.88 -13.27
CA VAL A 273 7.83 -12.13 -12.16
C VAL A 273 6.73 -11.70 -11.21
N ILE A 274 6.83 -12.11 -9.95
CA ILE A 274 5.80 -11.90 -8.93
C ILE A 274 6.27 -10.85 -7.92
N THR A 275 5.41 -9.87 -7.65
CA THR A 275 5.64 -8.81 -6.66
C THR A 275 4.43 -8.61 -5.78
N HIS A 276 4.54 -7.70 -4.80
CA HIS A 276 3.43 -7.33 -3.94
C HIS A 276 3.31 -5.81 -3.81
N SER A 277 2.09 -5.32 -4.02
CA SER A 277 1.72 -3.92 -3.76
C SER A 277 2.60 -2.93 -4.53
N THR A 278 2.96 -3.27 -5.77
CA THR A 278 3.60 -2.35 -6.73
C THR A 278 3.07 -2.66 -8.12
N SER A 279 2.74 -1.63 -8.90
CA SER A 279 2.18 -1.84 -10.24
C SER A 279 3.19 -2.54 -11.17
N SER A 280 2.71 -3.36 -12.10
CA SER A 280 3.56 -4.05 -13.08
C SER A 280 4.43 -3.08 -13.88
N GLU A 281 3.88 -1.89 -14.19
CA GLU A 281 4.59 -0.82 -14.90
C GLU A 281 5.70 -0.18 -14.05
N ASP A 282 5.45 0.07 -12.75
CA ASP A 282 6.48 0.58 -11.84
C ASP A 282 7.62 -0.41 -11.66
N ILE A 283 7.31 -1.71 -11.56
CA ILE A 283 8.33 -2.76 -11.50
C ILE A 283 9.13 -2.80 -12.78
N ARG A 284 8.48 -2.76 -13.95
CA ARG A 284 9.16 -2.73 -15.25
C ARG A 284 10.10 -1.53 -15.37
N ASN A 285 9.63 -0.35 -14.98
CA ASN A 285 10.42 0.87 -14.96
C ASN A 285 11.59 0.80 -13.97
N PHE A 286 11.37 0.22 -12.78
CA PHE A 286 12.43 -0.01 -11.80
C PHE A 286 13.51 -0.93 -12.35
N LEU A 287 13.13 -2.10 -12.88
CA LEU A 287 14.07 -3.08 -13.42
C LEU A 287 14.87 -2.49 -14.59
N LYS A 288 14.19 -1.84 -15.54
CA LYS A 288 14.83 -1.15 -16.66
C LYS A 288 15.80 -0.06 -16.21
N ALA A 289 15.45 0.70 -15.17
CA ALA A 289 16.32 1.74 -14.61
C ALA A 289 17.58 1.17 -13.94
N GLN A 290 17.55 -0.09 -13.49
CA GLN A 290 18.73 -0.82 -13.02
C GLN A 290 19.51 -1.50 -14.14
N GLY A 291 19.11 -1.33 -15.41
CA GLY A 291 19.74 -1.99 -16.55
C GLY A 291 19.34 -3.46 -16.71
N LEU A 292 18.25 -3.90 -16.05
CA LEU A 292 17.72 -5.24 -16.19
C LEU A 292 16.70 -5.30 -17.33
N ASP A 293 16.74 -6.39 -18.09
CA ASP A 293 15.79 -6.69 -19.14
C ASP A 293 14.79 -7.72 -18.64
N THR A 294 13.53 -7.32 -18.60
CA THR A 294 12.40 -8.23 -18.32
C THR A 294 11.96 -8.99 -19.56
N GLU A 295 12.45 -8.61 -20.74
CA GLU A 295 11.92 -9.01 -22.05
C GLU A 295 10.39 -8.79 -22.03
N ASP A 296 9.64 -9.73 -22.61
CA ASP A 296 8.18 -9.76 -22.62
C ASP A 296 7.59 -10.55 -21.44
N LYS A 297 8.37 -10.78 -20.36
CA LYS A 297 7.86 -11.50 -19.19
C LYS A 297 6.76 -10.72 -18.50
N GLU A 298 5.77 -11.47 -18.03
CA GLU A 298 4.65 -10.91 -17.31
C GLU A 298 5.01 -10.66 -15.86
N ILE A 299 4.64 -9.46 -15.39
CA ILE A 299 4.81 -9.05 -14.01
C ILE A 299 3.45 -9.07 -13.34
N ILE A 300 3.32 -9.91 -12.32
CA ILE A 300 2.09 -10.13 -11.59
C ILE A 300 2.22 -9.53 -10.19
N ASP A 301 1.24 -8.72 -9.82
CA ASP A 301 1.09 -8.20 -8.48
C ASP A 301 0.11 -9.07 -7.68
N THR A 302 0.60 -9.67 -6.59
CA THR A 302 -0.23 -10.50 -5.69
C THR A 302 -1.39 -9.74 -5.07
N LEU A 303 -1.26 -8.42 -4.86
CA LEU A 303 -2.39 -7.61 -4.39
C LEU A 303 -3.50 -7.57 -5.46
N THR A 304 -3.14 -7.39 -6.72
CA THR A 304 -4.07 -7.41 -7.86
C THR A 304 -4.77 -8.77 -7.99
N LEU A 305 -4.05 -9.89 -7.84
CA LEU A 305 -4.66 -11.23 -7.79
C LEU A 305 -5.63 -11.40 -6.61
N HIS A 306 -5.25 -10.93 -5.41
CA HIS A 306 -6.13 -10.96 -4.25
C HIS A 306 -7.43 -10.16 -4.51
N PHE A 307 -7.39 -9.04 -5.22
CA PHE A 307 -8.60 -8.29 -5.61
C PHE A 307 -9.48 -9.04 -6.61
N ALA A 308 -8.91 -9.85 -7.50
CA ALA A 308 -9.68 -10.69 -8.40
C ALA A 308 -10.51 -11.73 -7.63
N LEU A 309 -9.87 -12.40 -6.67
CA LEU A 309 -10.47 -13.50 -5.90
C LEU A 309 -11.35 -13.03 -4.73
N PHE A 310 -11.10 -11.83 -4.20
CA PHE A 310 -11.83 -11.25 -3.07
C PHE A 310 -12.30 -9.81 -3.37
N PRO A 311 -13.23 -9.61 -4.32
CA PRO A 311 -13.66 -8.28 -4.75
C PRO A 311 -14.37 -7.48 -3.64
N GLU A 312 -14.92 -8.17 -2.63
CA GLU A 312 -15.56 -7.54 -1.46
C GLU A 312 -14.58 -7.17 -0.34
N SER A 313 -13.26 -7.33 -0.55
CA SER A 313 -12.25 -6.91 0.43
C SER A 313 -12.19 -5.39 0.53
N ARG A 314 -13.01 -4.83 1.43
CA ARG A 314 -13.27 -3.38 1.51
C ARG A 314 -12.25 -2.61 2.34
N LYS A 315 -11.36 -3.25 3.12
CA LYS A 315 -10.43 -2.54 4.03
C LYS A 315 -9.11 -3.27 4.25
N ASN A 316 -8.04 -2.46 4.30
CA ASN A 316 -6.68 -2.81 4.70
C ASN A 316 -6.12 -4.07 4.03
N ASN A 317 -5.70 -3.94 2.78
CA ASN A 317 -5.07 -5.02 2.03
C ASN A 317 -3.53 -4.96 2.17
N SER A 318 -3.03 -4.74 3.39
CA SER A 318 -1.60 -4.84 3.67
C SER A 318 -1.15 -6.30 3.54
N MET A 319 0.16 -6.51 3.41
CA MET A 319 0.73 -7.85 3.34
C MET A 319 0.33 -8.68 4.56
N GLU A 320 0.42 -8.08 5.76
CA GLU A 320 0.08 -8.71 7.03
C GLU A 320 -1.37 -9.19 7.08
N GLU A 321 -2.32 -8.36 6.66
CA GLU A 321 -3.73 -8.70 6.69
C GLU A 321 -4.08 -9.77 5.65
N ILE A 322 -3.46 -9.72 4.47
CA ILE A 322 -3.64 -10.77 3.46
C ILE A 322 -3.06 -12.10 3.94
N LEU A 323 -1.86 -12.10 4.53
CA LEU A 323 -1.25 -13.32 5.08
C LEU A 323 -2.13 -13.95 6.17
N LYS A 324 -2.66 -13.14 7.11
CA LYS A 324 -3.62 -13.61 8.12
C LYS A 324 -4.89 -14.19 7.49
N LYS A 325 -5.45 -13.52 6.49
CA LYS A 325 -6.67 -13.95 5.80
C LYS A 325 -6.48 -15.27 5.04
N LEU A 326 -5.28 -15.51 4.54
CA LEU A 326 -4.88 -16.75 3.86
C LEU A 326 -4.38 -17.83 4.82
N ASP A 327 -4.41 -17.59 6.13
CA ASP A 327 -3.92 -18.48 7.19
C ASP A 327 -2.45 -18.89 6.99
N ILE A 328 -1.61 -17.92 6.56
CA ILE A 328 -0.17 -18.09 6.40
C ILE A 328 0.51 -17.56 7.67
N PRO A 329 1.17 -18.42 8.48
CA PRO A 329 1.92 -17.97 9.66
C PRO A 329 3.09 -17.08 9.25
N PHE A 330 3.29 -15.98 9.96
CA PHE A 330 4.43 -15.08 9.75
C PHE A 330 4.73 -14.27 11.00
N GLU A 331 5.95 -13.74 11.09
CA GLU A 331 6.31 -12.76 12.10
C GLU A 331 6.51 -11.36 11.47
N ASN A 332 5.88 -10.33 12.05
CA ASN A 332 5.89 -8.96 11.49
C ASN A 332 7.32 -8.43 11.25
N HIS A 333 8.26 -8.78 12.13
CA HIS A 333 9.62 -8.28 12.05
C HIS A 333 10.39 -8.86 10.84
N GLU A 334 10.02 -10.06 10.39
CA GLU A 334 10.63 -10.72 9.22
C GLU A 334 10.32 -9.98 7.91
N LEU A 335 9.16 -9.31 7.81
CA LEU A 335 8.77 -8.58 6.60
C LEU A 335 9.68 -7.40 6.26
N GLN A 336 10.55 -6.98 7.20
CA GLN A 336 11.58 -5.96 6.98
C GLN A 336 12.79 -6.50 6.20
N ASN A 337 13.02 -7.82 6.21
CA ASN A 337 14.05 -8.48 5.40
C ASN A 337 13.52 -8.72 3.98
N ALA A 338 14.29 -8.33 2.96
CA ALA A 338 13.86 -8.48 1.56
C ALA A 338 13.61 -9.96 1.17
N GLY A 339 14.42 -10.88 1.69
CA GLY A 339 14.33 -12.31 1.47
C GLY A 339 13.05 -12.92 2.04
N CYS A 340 12.81 -12.70 3.33
CA CYS A 340 11.57 -13.15 3.97
C CYS A 340 10.36 -12.54 3.28
N ASN A 341 10.41 -11.26 2.91
CA ASN A 341 9.33 -10.62 2.18
C ASN A 341 9.05 -11.34 0.85
N ALA A 342 10.09 -11.61 0.04
CA ALA A 342 9.94 -12.37 -1.21
C ALA A 342 9.39 -13.79 -1.00
N PHE A 343 9.81 -14.47 0.07
CA PHE A 343 9.26 -15.76 0.47
C PHE A 343 7.77 -15.66 0.79
N TYR A 344 7.34 -14.66 1.55
CA TYR A 344 5.91 -14.45 1.85
C TYR A 344 5.11 -14.01 0.62
N VAL A 345 5.71 -13.28 -0.34
CA VAL A 345 5.09 -13.02 -1.65
C VAL A 345 4.84 -14.34 -2.39
N MET A 346 5.81 -15.25 -2.43
CA MET A 346 5.64 -16.59 -3.02
C MET A 346 4.53 -17.38 -2.31
N GLN A 347 4.54 -17.44 -0.97
CA GLN A 347 3.54 -18.19 -0.21
C GLN A 347 2.14 -17.63 -0.41
N MET A 348 2.00 -16.30 -0.44
CA MET A 348 0.76 -15.61 -0.77
C MET A 348 0.28 -15.98 -2.18
N PHE A 349 1.17 -15.92 -3.17
CA PHE A 349 0.85 -16.29 -4.55
C PHE A 349 0.35 -17.74 -4.66
N ARG A 350 1.08 -18.70 -4.07
CA ARG A 350 0.69 -20.11 -4.03
C ARG A 350 -0.66 -20.31 -3.36
N ALA A 351 -0.92 -19.61 -2.26
CA ALA A 351 -2.20 -19.69 -1.56
C ALA A 351 -3.36 -19.13 -2.40
N LEU A 352 -3.15 -18.01 -3.09
CA LEU A 352 -4.15 -17.40 -3.97
C LEU A 352 -4.50 -18.29 -5.16
N LEU A 353 -3.56 -19.09 -5.67
CA LEU A 353 -3.80 -20.04 -6.76
C LEU A 353 -4.35 -21.39 -6.32
N LYS A 354 -4.60 -21.61 -5.03
CA LYS A 354 -5.26 -22.85 -4.59
C LYS A 354 -6.65 -22.95 -5.21
N LYS A 355 -6.98 -24.16 -5.67
CA LYS A 355 -8.19 -24.50 -6.44
C LYS A 355 -9.49 -24.00 -5.81
N GLU A 356 -9.56 -23.97 -4.48
CA GLU A 356 -10.73 -23.50 -3.72
C GLU A 356 -11.03 -22.01 -3.94
N TYR A 357 -10.01 -21.19 -4.20
CA TYR A 357 -10.18 -19.77 -4.49
C TYR A 357 -10.45 -19.51 -5.98
N CYS A 358 -9.80 -20.26 -6.86
CA CYS A 358 -10.03 -20.15 -8.31
C CYS A 358 -11.44 -20.64 -8.71
N ALA A 359 -12.03 -21.58 -7.97
CA ALA A 359 -13.40 -22.04 -8.19
C ALA A 359 -14.45 -20.92 -8.02
N CYS A 360 -14.16 -19.87 -7.24
CA CYS A 360 -15.05 -18.71 -7.07
C CYS A 360 -15.17 -17.86 -8.35
N LEU A 361 -14.28 -18.03 -9.33
CA LEU A 361 -14.31 -17.28 -10.59
C LEU A 361 -15.03 -18.00 -11.73
N SER A 362 -15.47 -19.25 -11.54
CA SER A 362 -16.06 -20.07 -12.62
C SER A 362 -15.22 -20.04 -13.90
N LEU A 363 -13.89 -20.13 -13.75
CA LEU A 363 -12.96 -20.46 -14.83
C LEU A 363 -12.96 -21.98 -15.04
#